data_AF-A0A013WGT8-F1
#
_entry.id   AF-A0A013WGT8-F1
#
_cell.length_a   1.000
_cell.length_b   1.000
_cell.length_c   1.000
_cell.angle_alpha   90.00
_cell.angle_beta   90.00
_cell.angle_gamma   90.00
#
_symmetry.space_group_name_H-M   'P 1'
#
loop_
_entity.id
_entity.type
_entity.pdbx_description
1 polymer ?
#
loop_
_entity_poly.entity_id
_entity_poly.type
_entity_poly.pdbx_seq_one_letter_code
_entity_poly.pdbx_strand_id
1 'polypeptide(L)'
;MPKLNFRLDESLHAALMRRALGANLSLSGFIRQLLEQAVDERKRYVFSSQDEILATSIQILSIVATSVGQQSPKALEQGMAQARMILAERGLLGGEEIP
;
A
#
# COMPACT_ATOMS: atom_id res chain seq x y z
N MET A 1 5.45 -16.24 30.14
CA MET A 1 4.78 -15.77 28.90
C MET A 1 3.47 -16.51 28.74
N PRO A 2 2.34 -15.80 28.58
CA PRO A 2 1.07 -16.44 28.22
C PRO A 2 1.18 -17.09 26.84
N LYS A 3 0.50 -18.22 26.64
CA LYS A 3 0.43 -18.94 25.36
C LYS A 3 -1.00 -18.89 24.87
N LEU A 4 -1.16 -18.57 23.59
CA LEU A 4 -2.44 -18.61 22.88
C LEU A 4 -2.40 -19.77 21.89
N ASN A 5 -3.45 -20.59 21.87
CA ASN A 5 -3.62 -21.66 20.90
C ASN A 5 -4.85 -21.35 20.06
N PHE A 6 -4.69 -21.36 18.74
CA PHE A 6 -5.77 -21.12 17.80
C PHE A 6 -6.04 -22.39 17.00
N ARG A 7 -7.32 -22.67 16.74
CA ARG A 7 -7.70 -23.56 15.66
C ARG A 7 -7.95 -22.70 14.44
N LEU A 8 -7.26 -23.00 13.34
CA LEU A 8 -7.35 -22.26 12.09
C LEU A 8 -7.80 -23.22 11.01
N ASP A 9 -8.69 -22.75 10.14
CA ASP A 9 -8.99 -23.46 8.91
C ASP A 9 -7.75 -23.46 8.00
N GLU A 10 -7.59 -24.50 7.20
CA GLU A 10 -6.39 -24.69 6.36
C GLU A 10 -6.17 -23.51 5.40
N SER A 11 -7.25 -22.94 4.86
CA SER A 11 -7.20 -21.78 3.97
C SER A 11 -6.63 -20.54 4.65
N LEU A 12 -7.01 -20.31 5.91
CA LEU A 12 -6.52 -19.21 6.72
C LEU A 12 -5.06 -19.45 7.12
N HIS A 13 -4.72 -20.66 7.54
CA HIS A 13 -3.34 -21.03 7.86
C HIS A 13 -2.40 -20.81 6.67
N ALA A 14 -2.80 -21.26 5.47
CA ALA A 14 -2.03 -21.05 4.24
C ALA A 14 -1.89 -19.57 3.87
N ALA A 15 -2.94 -18.76 4.05
CA ALA A 15 -2.88 -17.33 3.80
C ALA A 15 -1.93 -16.60 4.77
N LEU A 16 -1.95 -16.96 6.06
CA LEU A 16 -1.04 -16.42 7.06
C LEU A 16 0.42 -16.82 6.78
N MET A 17 0.66 -18.06 6.37
CA MET A 17 1.99 -18.54 5.96
C MET A 17 2.54 -17.74 4.77
N ARG A 18 1.73 -17.49 3.73
CA ARG A 18 2.15 -16.66 2.59
C ARG A 18 2.50 -15.23 3.01
N ARG A 19 1.70 -14.63 3.91
CA ARG A 19 1.93 -13.28 4.41
C ARG A 19 3.20 -13.19 5.27
N ALA A 20 3.42 -14.18 6.13
CA ALA A 20 4.65 -14.29 6.93
C ALA A 20 5.89 -14.41 6.04
N LEU A 21 5.83 -15.25 5.00
CA LEU A 21 6.90 -15.38 4.01
C LEU A 21 7.18 -14.06 3.27
N GLY A 22 6.12 -13.38 2.80
CA GLY A 22 6.25 -12.07 2.14
C GLY A 22 6.86 -10.99 3.03
N ALA A 23 6.70 -11.11 4.35
CA ALA A 23 7.32 -10.23 5.35
C ALA A 23 8.70 -10.71 5.84
N ASN A 24 9.22 -11.83 5.33
CA ASN A 24 10.45 -12.49 5.79
C ASN A 24 10.46 -12.79 7.31
N LEU A 25 9.33 -13.26 7.83
CA LEU A 25 9.15 -13.62 9.24
C LEU A 25 8.71 -15.09 9.38
N SER A 26 8.99 -15.68 10.54
CA SER A 26 8.30 -16.91 10.94
C SER A 26 6.81 -16.63 11.17
N LEU A 27 5.95 -17.66 11.01
CA LEU A 27 4.51 -17.52 11.25
C LEU A 27 4.21 -16.98 12.66
N SER A 28 4.93 -17.46 13.67
CA SER A 28 4.76 -17.01 15.05
C SER A 28 5.23 -15.57 15.28
N GLY A 29 6.31 -15.15 14.60
CA GLY A 29 6.77 -13.76 14.60
C GLY A 29 5.75 -12.82 13.96
N PHE A 30 5.21 -13.24 12.80
CA PHE A 30 4.17 -12.50 12.08
C PHE A 30 2.88 -12.36 12.92
N ILE A 31 2.36 -13.46 13.49
CA ILE A 31 1.16 -13.42 14.34
C ILE A 31 1.38 -12.56 15.58
N ARG A 32 2.58 -12.61 16.19
CA ARG A 32 2.90 -11.76 17.35
C ARG A 32 2.80 -10.28 17.00
N GLN A 33 3.39 -9.85 15.87
CA GLN A 33 3.30 -8.46 15.42
C GLN A 33 1.84 -8.05 15.16
N LEU A 34 1.04 -8.92 14.55
CA LEU A 34 -0.39 -8.64 14.34
C LEU A 34 -1.14 -8.46 15.68
N LEU A 35 -0.85 -9.28 16.69
CA LEU A 35 -1.46 -9.16 18.01
C LEU A 35 -1.02 -7.88 18.74
N GLU A 36 0.27 -7.53 18.66
CA GLU A 36 0.81 -6.28 19.21
C GLU A 36 0.17 -5.05 18.53
N GLN A 37 -0.06 -5.11 17.23
CA GLN A 37 -0.74 -4.06 16.46
C GLN A 37 -2.23 -3.95 16.81
N ALA A 38 -2.92 -5.08 17.00
CA ALA A 38 -4.35 -5.10 17.34
C ALA A 38 -4.66 -4.39 18.66
N VAL A 39 -3.66 -4.22 19.53
CA VAL A 39 -3.77 -3.53 20.81
C VAL A 39 -3.02 -2.20 20.86
N ASP A 40 -2.46 -1.72 19.74
CA ASP A 40 -1.78 -0.41 19.70
C ASP A 40 -2.79 0.74 19.85
N GLU A 41 -2.84 1.31 21.06
CA GLU A 41 -3.72 2.43 21.44
C GLU A 41 -3.48 3.70 20.62
N ARG A 42 -2.31 3.82 19.96
CA ARG A 42 -2.02 4.93 19.05
C ARG A 42 -2.78 4.83 17.73
N LYS A 43 -3.61 3.79 17.53
CA LYS A 43 -4.41 3.52 16.32
C LYS A 43 -3.58 3.52 15.03
N ARG A 44 -2.29 3.19 15.12
CA ARG A 44 -1.42 2.97 13.96
C ARG A 44 -1.77 1.63 13.35
N TYR A 45 -2.92 1.58 12.69
CA TYR A 45 -3.42 0.41 12.00
C TYR A 45 -2.51 0.12 10.81
N VAL A 46 -1.70 -0.95 10.84
CA VAL A 46 -0.59 -1.24 9.90
C VAL A 46 -1.04 -1.73 8.51
N PHE A 47 -2.29 -1.46 8.12
CA PHE A 47 -2.57 -1.26 6.70
C PHE A 47 -2.17 0.16 6.23
N SER A 48 -1.78 1.04 7.16
CA SER A 48 -1.24 2.38 6.90
C SER A 48 0.12 2.39 6.22
N SER A 49 0.84 1.27 6.09
CA SER A 49 2.08 1.29 5.29
C SER A 49 1.77 1.61 3.83
N GLN A 50 0.62 1.16 3.30
CA GLN A 50 0.22 1.54 1.94
C GLN A 50 -0.20 3.00 1.88
N ASP A 51 -0.94 3.50 2.88
CA ASP A 51 -1.39 4.89 2.89
C ASP A 51 -0.24 5.88 3.13
N GLU A 52 0.71 5.56 4.01
CA GLU A 52 1.91 6.36 4.26
C GLU A 52 2.87 6.32 3.07
N ILE A 53 3.06 5.15 2.45
CA ILE A 53 3.83 5.03 1.20
C ILE A 53 3.14 5.80 0.08
N LEU A 54 1.83 5.66 -0.07
CA LEU A 54 1.04 6.38 -1.07
C LEU A 54 1.10 7.89 -0.84
N ALA A 55 0.93 8.35 0.40
CA ALA A 55 1.03 9.76 0.77
C ALA A 55 2.43 10.31 0.45
N THR A 56 3.48 9.56 0.79
CA THR A 56 4.86 9.92 0.47
C THR A 56 5.09 9.97 -1.04
N SER A 57 4.60 8.98 -1.79
CA SER A 57 4.67 8.96 -3.26
C SER A 57 3.93 10.15 -3.88
N ILE A 58 2.70 10.46 -3.43
CA ILE A 58 1.94 11.63 -3.89
C ILE A 58 2.73 12.91 -3.62
N GLN A 59 3.31 13.05 -2.42
CA GLN A 59 4.07 14.24 -2.04
C GLN A 59 5.30 14.43 -2.94
N ILE A 60 6.10 13.38 -3.15
CA ILE A 60 7.26 13.41 -4.04
C ILE A 60 6.84 13.76 -5.47
N LEU A 61 5.83 13.07 -6.00
CA LEU A 61 5.35 13.28 -7.37
C LEU A 61 4.79 14.71 -7.54
N SER A 62 4.13 15.28 -6.54
CA SER A 62 3.62 16.65 -6.57
C SER A 62 4.75 17.68 -6.63
N ILE A 63 5.82 17.48 -5.85
CA ILE A 63 7.01 18.34 -5.88
C ILE A 63 7.69 18.25 -7.26
N VAL A 64 7.86 17.04 -7.78
CA VAL A 64 8.48 16.81 -9.10
C VAL A 64 7.64 17.43 -10.21
N ALA A 65 6.32 17.21 -10.21
CA ALA A 65 5.41 17.78 -11.20
C ALA A 65 5.48 19.32 -11.19
N THR A 66 5.51 19.93 -10.00
CA THR A 66 5.66 21.39 -9.86
C THR A 66 7.00 21.86 -10.43
N SER A 67 8.10 21.20 -10.05
CA SER A 67 9.46 21.57 -10.50
C SER A 67 9.60 21.43 -12.03
N VAL A 68 9.14 20.33 -12.60
CA VAL A 68 9.16 20.09 -14.04
C VAL A 68 8.23 21.05 -14.78
N GLY A 69 7.03 21.32 -14.25
CA GLY A 69 6.10 22.27 -14.85
C GLY A 69 6.65 23.69 -14.94
N GLN A 70 7.43 24.13 -13.95
CA GLN A 70 8.10 25.43 -13.98
C GLN A 70 9.23 25.50 -15.02
N GLN A 71 9.93 24.40 -15.27
CA GLN A 71 11.08 24.36 -16.19
C GLN A 71 10.68 24.02 -17.63
N SER A 72 9.70 23.13 -17.80
CA SER A 72 9.22 22.63 -19.08
C SER A 72 7.76 22.16 -18.99
N PRO A 73 6.80 23.10 -19.20
CA PRO A 73 5.37 22.78 -19.20
C PRO A 73 5.00 21.67 -20.19
N LYS A 74 5.63 21.68 -21.37
CA LYS A 74 5.39 20.69 -22.42
C LYS A 74 5.80 19.27 -22.02
N ALA A 75 6.92 19.13 -21.29
CA ALA A 75 7.36 17.83 -20.81
C ALA A 75 6.42 17.28 -19.72
N LEU A 76 5.94 18.15 -18.82
CA LEU A 76 4.95 17.78 -17.82
C LEU A 76 3.64 17.29 -18.48
N GLU A 77 3.14 18.01 -19.48
CA GLU A 77 1.91 17.63 -20.20
C GLU A 77 2.03 16.25 -20.85
N GLN A 78 3.14 15.99 -21.55
CA GLN A 78 3.43 14.70 -22.17
C GLN A 78 3.52 13.56 -21.14
N GLY A 79 4.26 13.79 -20.04
CA GLY A 79 4.38 12.80 -18.97
C GLY A 79 3.04 12.51 -18.28
N MET A 80 2.21 13.53 -18.05
CA MET A 80 0.87 13.37 -17.49
C MET A 80 -0.07 12.58 -18.41
N ALA A 81 0.00 12.80 -19.73
CA ALA A 81 -0.77 12.03 -20.70
C ALA A 81 -0.38 10.54 -20.68
N GLN A 82 0.93 10.24 -20.68
CA GLN A 82 1.42 8.88 -20.58
C GLN A 82 1.03 8.20 -19.26
N ALA A 83 1.17 8.91 -18.14
CA ALA A 83 0.77 8.38 -16.83
C ALA A 83 -0.72 8.03 -16.78
N ARG A 84 -1.59 8.87 -17.35
CA ARG A 84 -3.02 8.57 -17.46
C ARG A 84 -3.28 7.32 -18.29
N MET A 85 -2.62 7.15 -19.43
CA MET A 85 -2.76 5.92 -20.24
C MET A 85 -2.37 4.66 -19.44
N ILE A 86 -1.21 4.69 -18.79
CA ILE A 86 -0.69 3.58 -17.97
C ILE A 86 -1.65 3.21 -16.83
N LEU A 87 -2.28 4.21 -16.19
CA LEU A 87 -3.26 4.01 -15.13
C LEU A 87 -4.58 3.48 -15.67
N ALA A 88 -5.05 3.97 -16.83
CA ALA A 88 -6.25 3.47 -17.50
C ALA A 88 -6.10 1.99 -17.87
N GLU A 89 -4.97 1.60 -18.49
CA GLU A 89 -4.66 0.22 -18.86
C GLU A 89 -4.67 -0.75 -17.66
N ARG A 90 -4.37 -0.23 -16.46
CA ARG A 90 -4.39 -0.99 -15.21
C ARG A 90 -5.72 -0.94 -14.47
N GLY A 91 -6.73 -0.24 -15.01
CA GLY A 91 -8.03 -0.05 -14.35
C GLY A 91 -7.96 0.81 -13.08
N LEU A 92 -6.94 1.67 -12.97
CA LEU A 92 -6.68 2.51 -11.78
C LEU A 92 -7.27 3.92 -11.90
N LEU A 93 -7.74 4.31 -13.08
CA LEU A 93 -8.58 5.48 -13.24
C LEU A 93 -10.03 5.04 -13.00
N GLY A 94 -10.64 5.56 -11.93
CA GLY A 94 -12.07 5.35 -11.68
C GLY A 94 -12.86 5.80 -12.91
N GLY A 95 -13.78 4.96 -13.36
CA GLY A 95 -14.58 5.26 -14.56
C GLY A 95 -15.16 6.66 -14.45
N GLU A 96 -14.76 7.53 -15.37
CA GLU A 96 -15.49 8.76 -15.62
C GLU A 96 -16.92 8.31 -15.97
N GLU A 97 -17.88 8.59 -15.10
CA GLU A 97 -19.26 8.75 -15.54
C GLU A 97 -19.24 9.90 -16.54
N ILE A 98 -19.09 9.55 -17.81
CA ILE A 98 -19.32 10.45 -18.93
C ILE A 98 -20.85 10.63 -18.98
N PRO A 99 -21.38 11.87 -18.87
CA PRO A 99 -22.81 12.13 -18.96
C PRO A 99 -23.44 11.68 -20.28
#